data_AF-A0A1N6SFD7-F1
#
_entry.id   AF-A0A1N6SFD7-F1
#
_cell.length_a   1.000
_cell.length_b   1.000
_cell.length_c   1.000
_cell.angle_alpha   90.00
_cell.angle_beta   90.00
_cell.angle_gamma   90.00
#
_symmetry.space_group_name_H-M   'P 1'
#
loop_
_entity.id
_entity.type
_entity.pdbx_description
1 polymer ?
#
loop_
_entity_poly.entity_id
_entity_poly.type
_entity_poly.pdbx_seq_one_letter_code
_entity_poly.pdbx_strand_id
1 'polypeptide(L)'
;MPKLKALRGAIGIYGRVKANGIVEVEDKDVEKLLKTKRFVRATEADIASAEKAQQDFLAVNMTGAAPGFAPVATPKPNDRLQAMIDGGSITKEKAQELVALQIELSDDEVKAALQRWMHESSAALSAREEELTAREEAHAESVADHEAEVQRLADIAADLDKREKAIAEAAAAKASALDDQGNAHATAEAKEAPKGKAAK
;
A
#
# COMPACT_ATOMS: atom_id res chain seq x y z
N MET A 1 21.67 -6.69 32.04
CA MET A 1 20.36 -7.12 31.51
C MET A 1 20.05 -8.52 32.03
N PRO A 2 19.04 -8.68 32.86
CA PRO A 2 18.59 -9.97 33.38
C PRO A 2 18.09 -10.88 32.27
N LYS A 3 18.46 -12.17 32.37
CA LYS A 3 18.05 -13.25 31.46
C LYS A 3 16.96 -14.09 32.13
N LEU A 4 15.82 -14.21 31.46
CA LEU A 4 14.68 -15.01 31.91
C LEU A 4 14.50 -16.23 31.01
N LYS A 5 14.16 -17.36 31.61
CA LYS A 5 13.77 -18.59 30.91
C LYS A 5 12.26 -18.63 30.75
N ALA A 6 11.79 -18.75 29.52
CA ALA A 6 10.38 -18.97 29.22
C ALA A 6 9.98 -20.42 29.54
N LEU A 7 8.85 -20.58 30.24
CA LEU A 7 8.20 -21.88 30.39
C LEU A 7 7.34 -22.18 29.15
N ARG A 8 7.13 -23.47 28.87
CA ARG A 8 6.48 -24.06 27.67
C ARG A 8 5.47 -23.11 26.98
N GLY A 9 5.74 -22.74 25.72
CA GLY A 9 4.79 -22.02 24.85
C GLY A 9 4.77 -20.50 24.94
N ALA A 10 5.57 -19.86 25.82
CA ALA A 10 5.65 -18.41 25.93
C ALA A 10 6.71 -17.77 25.01
N ILE A 11 6.79 -18.21 23.75
CA ILE A 11 7.66 -17.57 22.73
C ILE A 11 6.83 -16.47 22.08
N GLY A 12 6.95 -15.24 22.58
CA GLY A 12 6.20 -14.13 22.00
C GLY A 12 6.66 -12.76 22.51
N ILE A 13 7.08 -11.92 21.56
CA ILE A 13 7.10 -10.43 21.50
C ILE A 13 7.87 -9.65 22.59
N TYR A 14 8.22 -10.24 23.72
CA TYR A 14 8.94 -9.52 24.79
C TYR A 14 10.44 -9.78 24.68
N GLY A 15 11.22 -8.79 24.23
CA GLY A 15 12.69 -8.82 24.19
C GLY A 15 13.30 -9.62 23.02
N ARG A 16 14.60 -9.41 22.75
CA ARG A 16 15.34 -10.22 21.78
C ARG A 16 15.41 -11.65 22.32
N VAL A 17 14.52 -12.51 21.83
CA VAL A 17 14.53 -13.94 22.17
C VAL A 17 15.82 -14.54 21.62
N LYS A 18 16.75 -14.90 22.50
CA LYS A 18 17.86 -15.77 22.12
C LYS A 18 17.35 -17.21 22.08
N ALA A 19 17.92 -18.00 21.16
CA ALA A 19 17.48 -19.35 20.85
C ALA A 19 17.25 -20.20 22.11
N ASN A 20 16.26 -21.08 22.07
CA ASN A 20 15.78 -21.91 23.19
C ASN A 20 15.04 -21.19 24.33
N GLY A 21 14.41 -20.05 24.06
CA GLY A 21 13.44 -19.45 24.98
C GLY A 21 14.06 -18.66 26.13
N ILE A 22 15.30 -18.19 25.96
CA ILE A 22 15.92 -17.23 26.87
C ILE A 22 15.62 -15.81 26.38
N VAL A 23 15.07 -14.99 27.27
CA VAL A 23 14.68 -13.62 27.00
C VAL A 23 15.56 -12.67 27.81
N GLU A 24 16.23 -11.76 27.11
CA GLU A 24 16.92 -10.62 27.72
C GLU A 24 15.93 -9.47 27.91
N VAL A 25 15.76 -9.01 29.15
CA VAL A 25 14.77 -8.00 29.52
C VAL A 25 15.45 -6.87 30.28
N GLU A 26 14.92 -5.64 30.16
CA GLU A 26 15.30 -4.52 31.02
C GLU A 26 14.83 -4.75 32.46
N ASP A 27 15.60 -4.25 33.44
CA ASP A 27 15.33 -4.47 34.87
C ASP A 27 13.91 -4.04 35.29
N LYS A 28 13.37 -2.99 34.64
CA LYS A 28 12.03 -2.44 34.89
C LYS A 28 10.88 -3.40 34.56
N ASP A 29 11.10 -4.39 33.69
CA ASP A 29 10.05 -5.30 33.21
C ASP A 29 10.21 -6.74 33.74
N VAL A 30 11.31 -7.03 34.45
CA VAL A 30 11.59 -8.34 35.05
C VAL A 30 10.51 -8.76 36.04
N GLU A 31 10.15 -7.86 36.97
CA GLU A 31 9.19 -8.20 38.01
C GLU A 31 7.80 -8.46 37.43
N LYS A 32 7.42 -7.73 36.39
CA LYS A 32 6.14 -7.94 35.68
C LYS A 32 6.13 -9.33 35.04
N LEU A 33 7.22 -9.72 34.38
CA LEU A 33 7.32 -11.01 33.71
C LEU A 33 7.41 -12.19 34.69
N LEU A 34 8.14 -12.06 35.81
CA LEU A 34 8.16 -13.08 36.86
C LEU A 34 6.78 -13.27 37.51
N LYS A 35 6.00 -12.19 37.70
CA LYS A 35 4.63 -12.26 38.23
C LYS A 35 3.68 -13.07 37.35
N THR A 36 3.90 -13.11 36.03
CA THR A 36 3.07 -13.91 35.12
C THR A 36 3.20 -15.41 35.35
N LYS A 37 4.21 -15.87 36.12
CA LYS A 37 4.56 -17.29 36.32
C LYS A 37 4.86 -18.06 35.02
N ARG A 38 4.97 -17.35 33.89
CA ARG A 38 5.38 -17.90 32.58
C ARG A 38 6.89 -17.82 32.37
N PHE A 39 7.58 -17.04 33.20
CA PHE A 39 9.02 -16.84 33.15
C PHE A 39 9.66 -17.12 34.51
N VAL A 40 10.85 -17.69 34.49
CA VAL A 40 11.69 -17.93 35.67
C VAL A 40 13.05 -17.29 35.41
N ARG A 41 13.79 -16.88 36.45
CA ARG A 41 15.18 -16.43 36.27
C ARG A 41 16.00 -17.56 35.66
N ALA A 42 16.73 -17.28 34.58
CA ALA A 42 17.58 -18.28 33.95
C ALA A 42 18.76 -18.61 34.88
N THR A 43 19.07 -19.90 35.04
CA THR A 43 20.30 -20.32 35.73
C THR A 43 21.50 -20.23 34.78
N GLU A 44 22.72 -20.27 35.33
CA GLU A 44 23.93 -20.29 34.50
C GLU A 44 23.97 -21.50 33.55
N ALA A 45 23.46 -22.66 33.99
CA ALA A 45 23.34 -23.85 33.16
C ALA A 45 22.35 -23.66 31.99
N ASP A 46 21.23 -22.95 32.22
CA ASP A 46 20.26 -22.65 31.16
C ASP A 46 20.86 -21.71 30.11
N ILE A 47 21.65 -20.72 30.55
CA ILE A 47 22.33 -19.77 29.67
C ILE A 47 23.37 -20.51 28.83
N ALA A 48 24.21 -21.35 29.45
CA ALA A 48 25.20 -22.15 28.75
C ALA A 48 24.57 -23.11 27.74
N SER A 49 23.43 -23.74 28.08
CA SER A 49 22.70 -24.61 27.15
C SER A 49 22.10 -23.85 25.97
N ALA A 50 21.61 -22.63 26.18
CA ALA A 50 21.07 -21.79 25.12
C ALA A 50 22.17 -21.26 24.19
N GLU A 51 23.31 -20.84 24.75
CA GLU A 51 24.47 -20.38 23.99
C GLU A 51 25.10 -21.53 23.20
N LYS A 52 25.20 -22.73 23.78
CA LYS A 52 25.65 -23.93 23.06
C LYS A 52 24.70 -24.28 21.91
N ALA A 53 23.39 -24.26 22.11
CA ALA A 53 22.44 -24.53 21.03
C ALA A 53 22.48 -23.44 19.94
N GLN A 54 22.72 -22.18 20.30
CA GLN A 54 22.92 -21.10 19.33
C GLN A 54 24.21 -21.31 18.54
N GLN A 55 25.29 -21.71 19.22
CA GLN A 55 26.54 -22.07 18.56
C GLN A 55 26.36 -23.29 17.67
N ASP A 56 25.66 -24.33 18.10
CA ASP A 56 25.38 -25.53 17.29
C ASP A 56 24.52 -25.18 16.07
N PHE A 57 23.54 -24.28 16.21
CA PHE A 57 22.70 -23.79 15.10
C PHE A 57 23.49 -22.93 14.11
N LEU A 58 24.37 -22.05 14.60
CA LEU A 58 25.26 -21.23 13.77
C LEU A 58 26.43 -22.04 13.18
N ALA A 59 26.87 -23.09 13.88
CA ALA A 59 27.91 -24.01 13.46
C ALA A 59 27.41 -25.04 12.43
N VAL A 60 26.11 -25.02 12.07
CA VAL A 60 25.65 -25.49 10.76
C VAL A 60 26.14 -24.51 9.68
N ASN A 61 27.44 -24.27 9.65
CA ASN A 61 28.23 -23.72 8.56
C ASN A 61 28.54 -24.86 7.57
N MET A 62 27.52 -25.64 7.23
CA MET A 62 27.51 -26.33 5.95
C MET A 62 26.61 -25.50 5.04
N THR A 63 27.24 -24.75 4.16
CA THR A 63 26.59 -24.07 3.04
C THR A 63 25.64 -25.07 2.36
N GLY A 64 24.34 -24.94 2.60
CA GLY A 64 23.30 -25.76 1.96
C GLY A 64 22.68 -26.92 2.75
N ALA A 65 22.92 -27.08 4.06
CA ALA A 65 22.28 -28.14 4.86
C ALA A 65 21.28 -27.57 5.89
N ALA A 66 20.09 -27.17 5.44
CA ALA A 66 18.94 -27.06 6.35
C ALA A 66 18.39 -28.47 6.69
N PRO A 67 17.79 -28.69 7.87
CA PRO A 67 17.20 -29.99 8.21
C PRO A 67 16.13 -30.36 7.19
N GLY A 68 16.33 -31.46 6.46
CA GLY A 68 15.44 -31.91 5.38
C GLY A 68 15.98 -31.71 3.95
N PHE A 69 17.13 -31.05 3.80
CA PHE A 69 17.81 -30.91 2.51
C PHE A 69 19.15 -31.65 2.52
N ALA A 70 19.43 -32.41 1.46
CA ALA A 70 20.74 -33.02 1.28
C ALA A 70 21.81 -31.93 1.23
N PRO A 71 23.00 -32.15 1.82
CA PRO A 71 24.08 -31.17 1.75
C PRO A 71 24.39 -30.88 0.29
N VAL A 72 24.32 -29.60 -0.09
CA VAL A 72 24.82 -29.16 -1.40
C VAL A 72 26.31 -29.44 -1.40
N ALA A 73 26.74 -30.36 -2.25
CA ALA A 73 28.15 -30.65 -2.43
C ALA A 73 28.86 -29.33 -2.71
N THR A 74 29.84 -28.97 -1.87
CA THR A 74 30.74 -27.86 -2.15
C THR A 74 31.29 -28.09 -3.55
N PRO A 75 31.05 -27.16 -4.51
CA PRO A 75 31.56 -27.34 -5.85
C PRO A 75 33.07 -27.45 -5.73
N LYS A 76 33.62 -28.62 -6.05
CA LYS A 76 35.06 -28.74 -6.27
C LYS A 76 35.40 -27.68 -7.33
N PRO A 77 36.57 -27.01 -7.25
CA PRO A 77 37.06 -26.17 -8.33
C PRO A 77 37.49 -27.02 -9.54
N ASN A 78 36.81 -28.14 -9.78
CA ASN A 78 36.88 -28.85 -11.04
C ASN A 78 35.99 -28.07 -11.98
N ASP A 79 36.60 -27.58 -13.04
CA ASP A 79 35.97 -27.00 -14.22
C ASP A 79 34.59 -27.62 -14.46
N ARG A 80 33.55 -26.78 -14.49
CA ARG A 80 32.14 -27.20 -14.54
C ARG A 80 31.90 -28.20 -15.67
N LEU A 81 32.65 -28.09 -16.76
CA LEU A 81 32.65 -29.02 -17.88
C LEU A 81 33.19 -30.40 -17.52
N GLN A 82 34.29 -30.48 -16.76
CA GLN A 82 34.86 -31.75 -16.31
C GLN A 82 33.89 -32.51 -15.39
N ALA A 83 33.19 -31.79 -14.51
CA ALA A 83 32.15 -32.39 -13.67
C ALA A 83 30.97 -32.95 -14.51
N MET A 84 30.62 -32.29 -15.61
CA MET A 84 29.57 -32.74 -16.53
C MET A 84 30.00 -33.97 -17.36
N ILE A 85 31.29 -34.08 -17.72
CA ILE A 85 31.89 -35.25 -18.37
C ILE A 85 31.91 -36.44 -17.40
N ASP A 86 32.42 -36.24 -16.18
CA ASP A 86 32.56 -37.30 -15.18
C ASP A 86 31.19 -37.82 -14.70
N GLY A 87 30.17 -36.94 -14.69
CA GLY A 87 28.78 -37.30 -14.42
C GLY A 87 28.03 -37.93 -15.59
N GLY A 88 28.67 -38.10 -16.76
CA GLY A 88 28.07 -38.68 -17.97
C GLY A 88 26.99 -37.83 -18.63
N SER A 89 26.81 -36.58 -18.19
CA SER A 89 25.78 -35.68 -18.71
C SER A 89 26.11 -35.10 -20.09
N ILE A 90 27.40 -35.05 -20.43
CA ILE A 90 27.92 -34.70 -21.77
C ILE A 90 29.08 -35.61 -22.12
N THR A 91 29.28 -35.90 -23.41
CA THR A 91 30.47 -36.61 -23.87
C THR A 91 31.65 -35.65 -23.98
N LYS A 92 32.87 -36.20 -24.05
CA LYS A 92 34.11 -35.41 -24.19
C LYS A 92 34.11 -34.56 -25.45
N GLU A 93 33.53 -35.07 -26.53
CA GLU A 93 33.41 -34.39 -27.81
C GLU A 93 32.44 -33.21 -27.71
N LYS A 94 31.33 -33.36 -26.98
CA LYS A 94 30.39 -32.26 -26.74
C LYS A 94 30.96 -31.20 -25.81
N ALA A 95 31.78 -31.59 -24.84
CA ALA A 95 32.52 -30.63 -24.01
C ALA A 95 33.52 -29.82 -24.83
N GLN A 96 34.24 -30.45 -25.76
CA GLN A 96 35.15 -29.74 -26.67
C GLN A 96 34.40 -28.79 -27.62
N GLU A 97 33.23 -29.18 -28.11
CA GLU A 97 32.36 -28.30 -28.90
C GLU A 97 31.83 -27.12 -28.07
N LEU A 98 31.47 -27.35 -26.80
CA LEU A 98 31.05 -26.28 -25.89
C LEU A 98 32.18 -25.32 -25.55
N VAL A 99 33.41 -25.81 -25.38
CA VAL A 99 34.60 -24.95 -25.23
C VAL A 99 34.87 -24.16 -26.52
N ALA A 100 34.67 -24.78 -27.68
CA ALA A 100 34.81 -24.09 -28.97
C ALA A 100 33.69 -23.07 -29.25
N LEU A 101 32.49 -23.28 -28.70
CA LEU A 101 31.34 -22.36 -28.75
C LEU A 101 31.36 -21.32 -27.64
N GLN A 102 32.20 -21.52 -26.61
CA GLN A 102 32.48 -20.54 -25.58
C GLN A 102 33.29 -19.43 -26.23
N ILE A 103 32.59 -18.53 -26.91
CA ILE A 103 33.07 -17.20 -27.25
C ILE A 103 33.67 -16.67 -25.94
N GLU A 104 34.99 -16.50 -25.93
CA GLU A 104 35.79 -16.00 -24.81
C GLU A 104 35.33 -14.57 -24.48
N LEU A 105 34.16 -14.39 -23.88
CA LEU A 105 33.82 -13.15 -23.22
C LEU A 105 34.64 -13.13 -21.94
N SER A 106 35.70 -12.34 -21.97
CA SER A 106 36.54 -12.09 -20.80
C SER A 106 35.68 -11.57 -19.64
N ASP A 107 36.10 -11.81 -18.39
CA ASP A 107 35.42 -11.29 -17.21
C ASP A 107 35.20 -9.77 -17.28
N ASP A 108 36.07 -9.06 -18.00
CA ASP A 108 35.99 -7.63 -18.21
C ASP A 108 34.91 -7.23 -19.23
N GLU A 109 34.66 -8.03 -20.27
CA GLU A 109 33.56 -7.82 -21.22
C GLU A 109 32.20 -8.07 -20.57
N VAL A 110 32.10 -9.09 -19.71
CA VAL A 110 30.89 -9.36 -18.93
C VAL A 110 30.62 -8.24 -17.93
N LYS A 111 31.64 -7.75 -17.22
CA LYS A 111 31.51 -6.59 -16.33
C LYS A 111 31.10 -5.32 -17.09
N ALA A 112 31.71 -5.06 -18.25
CA ALA A 112 31.36 -3.89 -19.06
C ALA A 112 29.94 -3.97 -19.63
N ALA A 113 29.45 -5.17 -19.98
CA ALA A 113 28.08 -5.40 -20.41
C ALA A 113 27.09 -5.22 -19.24
N LEU A 114 27.43 -5.74 -18.06
CA LEU A 114 26.60 -5.58 -16.85
C LEU A 114 26.51 -4.11 -16.42
N GLN A 115 27.62 -3.37 -16.44
CA GLN A 115 27.63 -1.94 -16.14
C GLN A 115 26.79 -1.15 -17.14
N ARG A 116 26.90 -1.45 -18.45
CA ARG A 116 26.04 -0.85 -19.47
C ARG A 116 24.56 -1.12 -19.19
N TRP A 117 24.22 -2.38 -18.92
CA TRP A 117 22.84 -2.76 -18.58
C TRP A 117 22.33 -2.06 -17.32
N MET A 118 23.16 -1.92 -16.28
CA MET A 118 22.81 -1.19 -15.07
C MET A 118 22.57 0.31 -15.35
N HIS A 119 23.42 0.94 -16.17
CA HIS A 119 23.24 2.34 -16.55
C HIS A 119 21.98 2.55 -17.40
N GLU A 120 21.74 1.68 -18.38
CA GLU A 120 20.53 1.72 -19.21
C GLU A 120 19.27 1.51 -18.37
N SER A 121 19.31 0.54 -17.44
CA SER A 121 18.19 0.26 -16.53
C SER A 121 17.94 1.43 -15.58
N SER A 122 19.00 2.05 -15.04
CA SER A 122 18.89 3.24 -14.20
C SER A 122 18.31 4.42 -14.97
N ALA A 123 18.75 4.65 -16.21
CA ALA A 123 18.22 5.72 -17.05
C ALA A 123 16.74 5.49 -17.39
N ALA A 124 16.35 4.25 -17.68
CA ALA A 124 14.96 3.88 -17.94
C ALA A 124 14.06 4.08 -16.71
N LEU A 125 14.57 3.77 -15.50
CA LEU A 125 13.84 4.02 -14.26
C LEU A 125 13.66 5.52 -14.00
N SER A 126 14.72 6.32 -14.13
CA SER A 126 14.61 7.78 -13.94
C SER A 126 13.66 8.43 -14.95
N ALA A 127 13.71 8.03 -16.22
CA ALA A 127 12.77 8.53 -17.23
C ALA A 127 11.30 8.19 -16.90
N ARG A 128 11.07 7.00 -16.34
CA ARG A 128 9.73 6.59 -15.91
C ARG A 128 9.25 7.36 -14.67
N GLU A 129 10.14 7.69 -13.74
CA GLU A 129 9.83 8.53 -12.58
C GLU A 129 9.46 9.95 -13.01
N GLU A 130 10.17 10.53 -13.98
CA GLU A 130 9.84 11.82 -14.58
C GLU A 130 8.47 11.79 -15.27
N GLU A 131 8.18 10.74 -16.05
CA GLU A 131 6.87 10.55 -16.69
C GLU A 131 5.72 10.45 -15.68
N LEU A 132 5.93 9.69 -14.59
CA LEU A 132 4.94 9.57 -13.52
C LEU A 132 4.70 10.91 -12.82
N THR A 133 5.76 11.65 -12.52
CA THR A 133 5.66 12.98 -11.91
C THR A 133 4.88 13.93 -12.80
N ALA A 134 5.18 13.97 -14.10
CA ALA A 134 4.46 14.81 -15.06
C ALA A 134 2.98 14.42 -15.18
N ARG A 135 2.65 13.12 -15.09
CA ARG A 135 1.25 12.66 -15.08
C ARG A 135 0.52 13.05 -13.80
N GLU A 136 1.19 12.96 -12.65
CA GLU A 136 0.62 13.37 -11.36
C GLU A 136 0.32 14.86 -11.34
N GLU A 137 1.24 15.69 -11.86
CA GLU A 137 1.03 17.14 -12.01
C GLU A 137 -0.14 17.45 -12.95
N ALA A 138 -0.19 16.82 -14.13
CA ALA A 138 -1.30 17.01 -15.07
C ALA A 138 -2.65 16.55 -14.51
N HIS A 139 -2.66 15.47 -13.72
CA HIS A 139 -3.87 15.01 -13.06
C HIS A 139 -4.30 15.97 -11.95
N ALA A 140 -3.37 16.50 -11.16
CA ALA A 140 -3.67 17.50 -10.13
C ALA A 140 -4.27 18.78 -10.75
N GLU A 141 -3.74 19.26 -11.87
CA GLU A 141 -4.31 20.39 -12.62
C GLU A 141 -5.72 20.08 -13.12
N SER A 142 -5.93 18.91 -13.74
CA SER A 142 -7.25 18.49 -14.20
C SER A 142 -8.28 18.37 -13.07
N VAL A 143 -7.87 17.96 -11.88
CA VAL A 143 -8.75 17.89 -10.71
C VAL A 143 -9.12 19.29 -10.25
N ALA A 144 -8.15 20.21 -10.18
CA ALA A 144 -8.41 21.61 -9.80
C ALA A 144 -9.38 22.30 -10.78
N ASP A 145 -9.20 22.08 -12.09
CA ASP A 145 -10.12 22.59 -13.11
C ASP A 145 -11.53 22.00 -12.96
N HIS A 146 -11.62 20.70 -12.67
CA HIS A 146 -12.91 20.04 -12.46
C HIS A 146 -13.63 20.58 -11.22
N GLU A 147 -12.90 20.79 -10.11
CA GLU A 147 -13.44 21.39 -8.89
C GLU A 147 -13.94 22.82 -9.14
N ALA A 148 -13.20 23.62 -9.91
CA ALA A 148 -13.61 24.96 -10.30
C ALA A 148 -14.90 24.95 -11.13
N GLU A 149 -15.04 24.02 -12.08
CA GLU A 149 -16.26 23.90 -12.89
C GLU A 149 -17.46 23.40 -12.05
N VAL A 150 -17.25 22.47 -11.12
CA VAL A 150 -18.29 22.04 -10.18
C VAL A 150 -18.78 23.22 -9.35
N GLN A 151 -17.86 24.05 -8.83
CA GLN A 151 -18.25 25.25 -8.08
C GLN A 151 -19.03 26.23 -8.94
N ARG A 152 -18.60 26.46 -10.19
CA ARG A 152 -19.32 27.31 -11.14
C ARG A 152 -20.75 26.82 -11.40
N LEU A 153 -20.92 25.52 -11.59
CA LEU A 153 -22.25 24.92 -11.78
C LEU A 153 -23.12 25.03 -10.53
N ALA A 154 -22.53 24.91 -9.34
CA ALA A 154 -23.24 25.12 -8.08
C ALA A 154 -23.72 26.57 -7.93
N ASP A 155 -22.88 27.55 -8.30
CA ASP A 155 -23.24 28.97 -8.28
C ASP A 155 -24.37 29.29 -9.27
N ILE A 156 -24.32 28.71 -10.48
CA ILE A 156 -25.39 28.83 -11.47
C ILE A 156 -26.70 28.23 -10.94
N ALA A 157 -26.65 27.04 -10.33
CA ALA A 157 -27.83 26.40 -9.75
C ALA A 157 -28.45 27.26 -8.63
N ALA A 158 -27.61 27.86 -7.78
CA ALA A 158 -28.08 28.77 -6.73
C ALA A 158 -28.71 30.06 -7.29
N ASP A 159 -28.17 30.61 -8.38
CA ASP A 159 -28.78 31.77 -9.07
C ASP A 159 -30.12 31.41 -9.71
N LEU A 160 -30.23 30.23 -10.33
CA LEU A 160 -31.48 29.74 -10.91
C LEU A 160 -32.55 29.55 -9.82
N ASP A 161 -32.22 28.93 -8.68
CA ASP A 161 -33.16 28.77 -7.56
C ASP A 161 -33.66 30.12 -7.01
N LYS A 162 -32.77 31.13 -6.93
CA LYS A 162 -33.17 32.50 -6.54
C LYS A 162 -34.13 33.11 -7.56
N ARG A 163 -33.86 32.96 -8.86
CA ARG A 163 -34.74 33.47 -9.93
C ARG A 163 -36.09 32.77 -9.92
N GLU A 164 -36.11 31.45 -9.73
CA GLU A 164 -37.35 30.67 -9.63
C GLU A 164 -38.21 31.11 -8.45
N LYS A 165 -37.60 31.30 -7.26
CA LYS A 165 -38.28 31.86 -6.09
C LYS A 165 -38.84 33.25 -6.35
N ALA A 166 -38.05 34.15 -6.93
CA ALA A 166 -38.49 35.50 -7.26
C ALA A 166 -39.67 35.51 -8.26
N ILE A 167 -39.65 34.60 -9.26
CA ILE A 167 -40.76 34.43 -10.20
C ILE A 167 -42.01 33.90 -9.49
N ALA A 168 -41.86 32.91 -8.60
CA ALA A 168 -42.97 32.36 -7.83
C ALA A 168 -43.60 33.40 -6.89
N GLU A 169 -42.79 34.20 -6.20
CA GLU A 169 -43.25 35.31 -5.37
C GLU A 169 -43.95 36.40 -6.19
N ALA A 170 -43.39 36.78 -7.34
CA ALA A 170 -44.02 37.75 -8.24
C ALA A 170 -45.35 37.22 -8.80
N ALA A 171 -45.44 35.92 -9.12
CA ALA A 171 -46.67 35.28 -9.57
C ALA A 171 -47.73 35.26 -8.45
N ALA A 172 -47.34 34.92 -7.22
CA ALA A 172 -48.22 34.94 -6.05
C ALA A 172 -48.73 36.36 -5.74
N ALA A 173 -47.85 37.36 -5.77
CA ALA A 173 -48.23 38.76 -5.56
C ALA A 173 -49.22 39.25 -6.64
N LYS A 174 -49.01 38.86 -7.90
CA LYS A 174 -49.93 39.20 -9.01
C LYS A 174 -51.29 38.51 -8.85
N ALA A 175 -51.32 37.26 -8.40
CA ALA A 175 -52.57 36.54 -8.12
C ALA A 175 -53.36 37.22 -6.98
N SER A 176 -52.70 37.60 -5.89
CA SER A 176 -53.32 38.31 -4.77
C SER A 176 -53.88 39.68 -5.18
N ALA A 177 -53.18 40.43 -6.04
CA ALA A 177 -53.64 41.72 -6.52
C ALA A 177 -54.88 41.63 -7.43
N LEU A 178 -55.05 40.51 -8.15
CA LEU A 178 -56.23 40.24 -8.98
C LEU A 178 -57.45 39.88 -8.12
N ASP A 179 -57.27 39.14 -7.02
CA ASP A 179 -58.36 38.82 -6.09
C ASP A 179 -58.87 40.07 -5.35
N ASP A 180 -57.99 40.99 -4.96
CA ASP A 180 -58.38 42.26 -4.33
C ASP A 180 -59.13 43.21 -5.30
N GLN A 181 -58.78 43.22 -6.58
CA GLN A 181 -59.52 43.97 -7.61
C GLN A 181 -60.89 43.33 -7.94
N GLY A 182 -60.99 42.00 -7.92
CA GLY A 182 -62.28 41.30 -8.08
C GLY A 182 -63.29 41.62 -6.97
N ASN A 183 -62.82 41.82 -5.74
CA ASN A 183 -63.67 42.15 -4.60
C ASN A 183 -64.07 43.65 -4.53
N ALA A 184 -63.19 44.54 -5.02
CA ALA A 184 -63.51 45.97 -5.16
C ALA A 184 -64.55 46.23 -6.27
N HIS A 185 -64.56 45.44 -7.35
CA HIS A 185 -65.54 45.62 -8.43
C HIS A 185 -66.91 44.98 -8.11
N ALA A 186 -66.95 43.93 -7.29
CA ALA A 186 -68.19 43.28 -6.85
C ALA A 186 -69.01 44.11 -5.85
N THR A 187 -68.41 45.10 -5.18
CA THR A 187 -69.11 46.00 -4.24
C THR A 187 -69.61 47.30 -4.88
N ALA A 188 -69.24 47.60 -6.12
CA ALA A 188 -69.69 48.80 -6.83
C ALA A 188 -71.01 48.63 -7.62
N GLU A 189 -71.39 47.40 -8.01
CA GLU A 189 -72.61 47.14 -8.81
C GLU A 189 -73.87 46.79 -7.99
N ALA A 190 -73.80 46.76 -6.66
CA ALA A 190 -74.95 46.36 -5.81
C ALA A 190 -75.84 47.53 -5.32
N LYS A 191 -75.79 48.71 -5.96
CA LYS A 191 -76.68 49.85 -5.62
C LYS A 191 -77.23 50.58 -6.86
N GLU A 192 -77.94 49.88 -7.74
CA GLU A 192 -78.97 50.55 -8.55
C GLU A 192 -80.07 49.58 -8.95
N ALA A 193 -81.09 49.45 -8.08
CA ALA A 193 -82.37 48.84 -8.43
C ALA A 193 -83.37 49.96 -8.75
N PRO A 194 -83.86 50.10 -10.00
CA PRO A 194 -84.93 51.04 -10.29
C PRO A 194 -86.28 50.45 -9.84
N LYS A 195 -86.96 51.20 -8.96
CA LYS A 195 -88.35 50.99 -8.56
C LYS A 195 -89.33 51.38 -9.68
N GLY A 196 -90.35 50.53 -9.88
CA GLY A 196 -91.66 50.90 -10.43
C GLY A 196 -91.77 50.81 -11.95
N LYS A 197 -92.91 50.46 -12.56
CA LYS A 197 -94.30 50.38 -12.11
C LYS A 197 -95.03 49.32 -12.96
N ALA A 198 -95.93 48.58 -12.33
CA ALA A 198 -97.00 47.88 -13.02
C ALA A 198 -97.98 48.90 -13.62
N ALA A 199 -98.41 48.68 -14.85
CA ALA A 199 -99.62 49.26 -15.42
C ALA A 199 -100.33 48.18 -16.23
N LYS A 200 -101.66 48.16 -16.05
CA LYS A 200 -102.65 47.27 -16.65
C LYS A 200 -102.68 47.36 -18.17
#